data_AF-A0A485LYX7-F1
#
_entry.id   AF-A0A485LYX7-F1
#
_cell.length_a   1.000
_cell.length_b   1.000
_cell.length_c   1.000
_cell.angle_alpha   90.00
_cell.angle_beta   90.00
_cell.angle_gamma   90.00
#
_symmetry.space_group_name_H-M   'P 1'
#
loop_
_entity.id
_entity.type
_entity.pdbx_description
1 polymer ?
#
loop_
_entity_poly.entity_id
_entity_poly.type
_entity_poly.pdbx_seq_one_letter_code
_entity_poly.pdbx_strand_id
1 'polypeptide(L)' 'MFIKGFKGIVVGNARPELKNALKFKTREVYFSKSYYASGILEGLKKYGAV' A
#
# COMPACT_ATOMS: atom_id res chain seq x y z
N MET A 1 -2.82 3.14 11.84
CA MET A 1 -2.68 4.50 11.30
C MET A 1 -2.74 4.44 9.77
N PHE A 2 -3.94 4.38 9.21
CA PHE A 2 -4.28 4.78 7.84
C PHE A 2 -5.55 5.61 8.01
N ILE A 3 -5.36 6.78 8.61
CA ILE A 3 -6.43 7.69 9.00
C ILE A 3 -6.76 8.48 7.72
N LYS A 4 -8.05 8.78 7.49
CA LYS A 4 -8.57 9.48 6.30
C LYS A 4 -7.62 10.58 5.76
N GLY A 5 -7.34 10.57 4.46
CA GLY A 5 -6.54 11.58 3.76
C GLY A 5 -5.06 11.25 3.56
N PHE A 6 -4.58 10.11 4.09
CA PHE A 6 -3.22 9.62 3.83
C PHE A 6 -3.21 8.54 2.75
N LYS A 7 -2.28 8.65 1.80
CA LYS A 7 -1.99 7.61 0.81
C LYS A 7 -1.23 6.45 1.47
N GLY A 8 -1.75 5.24 1.38
CA GLY A 8 -1.18 4.05 2.00
C GLY A 8 -0.50 3.12 0.99
N ILE A 9 0.58 2.44 1.39
CA ILE A 9 1.24 1.42 0.56
C ILE A 9 1.18 0.09 1.30
N VAL A 10 0.69 -0.94 0.62
CA VAL A 10 0.70 -2.33 1.08
C VAL A 10 1.72 -3.10 0.26
N VAL A 11 2.78 -3.56 0.91
CA VAL A 11 3.85 -4.33 0.25
C VAL A 11 3.37 -5.73 -0.14
N GLY A 12 3.97 -6.31 -1.19
CA GLY A 12 3.49 -7.55 -1.80
C GLY A 12 3.51 -8.76 -0.85
N ASN A 13 4.38 -8.77 0.15
CA ASN A 13 4.47 -9.82 1.17
C ASN A 13 3.59 -9.56 2.40
N ALA A 14 2.74 -8.53 2.36
CA ALA A 14 1.77 -8.28 3.43
C ALA A 14 0.83 -9.48 3.62
N ARG A 15 0.45 -9.73 4.88
CA ARG A 15 -0.44 -10.83 5.24
C ARG A 15 -1.77 -10.76 4.46
N PRO A 16 -2.32 -11.90 4.04
CA PRO A 16 -3.56 -11.94 3.26
C PRO A 16 -4.75 -11.33 4.00
N GLU A 17 -4.80 -11.46 5.34
CA GLU A 17 -5.82 -10.84 6.17
C GLU A 17 -5.84 -9.31 6.04
N LEU A 18 -4.66 -8.68 6.02
CA LEU A 18 -4.51 -7.23 5.82
C LEU A 18 -4.94 -6.82 4.41
N LYS A 19 -4.57 -7.62 3.40
CA LYS A 19 -4.99 -7.38 2.02
C LYS A 19 -6.51 -7.42 1.89
N ASN A 20 -7.15 -8.41 2.49
CA ASN A 20 -8.61 -8.58 2.47
C ASN A 20 -9.33 -7.45 3.21
N ALA A 21 -8.82 -7.04 4.38
CA ALA A 21 -9.39 -5.94 5.16
C ALA A 21 -9.34 -4.59 4.42
N LEU A 22 -8.29 -4.36 3.62
CA LEU A 22 -8.07 -3.09 2.91
C LEU A 22 -8.66 -3.06 1.50
N LYS A 23 -8.92 -4.22 0.88
CA LYS A 23 -9.46 -4.35 -0.48
C LYS A 23 -10.78 -3.59 -0.67
N PHE A 24 -11.59 -3.48 0.38
CA PHE A 24 -12.93 -2.89 0.31
C PHE A 24 -13.05 -1.52 0.97
N LYS A 25 -12.01 -1.05 1.69
CA LYS A 25 -12.13 0.11 2.60
C LYS A 25 -11.44 1.38 2.13
N THR A 26 -10.58 1.35 1.12
CA THR A 26 -9.69 2.51 0.91
C THR A 26 -9.34 2.75 -0.57
N ARG A 27 -9.90 3.82 -1.15
CA ARG A 27 -9.49 4.36 -2.47
C ARG A 27 -8.04 4.88 -2.47
N GLU A 28 -7.47 5.10 -1.29
CA GLU A 28 -6.17 5.75 -1.11
C GLU A 28 -5.02 4.77 -0.85
N VAL A 29 -5.22 3.45 -1.02
CA VAL A 29 -4.19 2.44 -0.76
C VAL A 29 -3.70 1.78 -2.05
N TYR A 30 -2.39 1.83 -2.28
CA TYR A 30 -1.72 1.13 -3.36
C TYR A 30 -1.20 -0.23 -2.89
N PHE A 31 -1.50 -1.28 -3.66
CA PHE A 31 -0.99 -2.61 -3.44
C PHE A 31 0.21 -2.86 -4.34
N SER A 32 1.39 -2.90 -3.73
CA SER A 32 2.64 -3.14 -4.44
C SER A 32 2.81 -4.62 -4.78
N LYS A 33 3.44 -4.87 -5.93
CA LYS A 33 3.89 -6.22 -6.35
C LYS A 33 5.18 -6.62 -5.64
N SER A 34 6.06 -5.65 -5.39
CA SER A 34 7.36 -5.86 -4.76
C SER A 34 7.25 -6.09 -3.25
N TYR A 35 8.22 -6.83 -2.69
CA TYR A 35 8.24 -7.19 -1.27
C TYR A 35 9.06 -6.21 -0.44
N TYR A 36 8.73 -6.11 0.85
CA TYR A 36 9.47 -5.33 1.84
C TYR A 36 9.73 -3.88 1.38
N ALA A 37 10.95 -3.36 1.57
CA ALA A 37 11.32 -1.99 1.23
C ALA A 37 11.18 -1.67 -0.26
N SER A 38 11.40 -2.65 -1.16
CA SER A 38 11.18 -2.47 -2.59
C SER A 38 9.73 -2.13 -2.91
N GLY A 39 8.78 -2.69 -2.15
CA GLY A 39 7.37 -2.35 -2.29
C GLY A 39 7.02 -0.94 -1.83
N ILE A 40 7.79 -0.39 -0.88
CA ILE A 40 7.65 1.01 -0.46
C ILE A 40 8.11 1.93 -1.59
N LEU A 41 9.29 1.68 -2.16
CA LEU A 41 9.82 2.47 -3.28
C LEU A 41 8.89 2.45 -4.49
N GLU A 42 8.35 1.28 -4.83
CA GLU A 42 7.37 1.12 -5.90
C GLU A 42 6.12 1.98 -5.64
N GLY A 43 5.58 1.94 -4.41
CA GLY A 43 4.41 2.72 -4.04
C GLY A 43 4.67 4.23 -4.02
N LEU A 44 5.85 4.67 -3.56
CA LEU A 44 6.22 6.08 -3.56
C LEU A 44 6.35 6.63 -4.99
N LYS A 45 6.99 5.87 -5.90
CA LYS A 45 7.05 6.20 -7.33
C LYS A 45 5.66 6.27 -7.95
N LYS A 46 4.77 5.33 -7.59
CA LYS A 46 3.37 5.35 -8.06
C LYS A 46 2.63 6.60 -7.62
N TYR A 47 2.97 7.15 -6.46
CA TYR A 47 2.39 8.39 -5.93
C TYR A 47 3.10 9.67 -6.35
N GLY A 48 4.20 9.58 -7.11
CA GLY A 48 4.97 10.75 -7.54
C GLY A 48 5.70 11.46 -6.40
N ALA A 49 5.99 10.74 -5.32
CA ALA A 49 6.74 11.27 -4.18
C ALA A 49 8.27 11.11 -4.35
N VAL A 50 8.69 10.41 -5.41
CA VAL A 50 10.07 10.15 -5.86
C VAL A 50 10.02 9.78 -7.33
#